data_AF-A0A840BHA4-F1
#
_entry.id   AF-A0A840BHA4-F1
#
_cell.length_a   1.000
_cell.length_b   1.000
_cell.length_c   1.000
_cell.angle_alpha   90.00
_cell.angle_beta   90.00
_cell.angle_gamma   90.00
#
_symmetry.space_group_name_H-M   'P 1'
#
loop_
_entity.id
_entity.type
_entity.pdbx_description
1 polymer ?
#
loop_
_entity_poly.entity_id
_entity_poly.type
_entity_poly.pdbx_seq_one_letter_code
_entity_poly.pdbx_strand_id
1 'polypeptide(L)'
;MKRPKPSAQPLRRAILLIALVLAGCGGGGSSSDTNTTGSTGTNGTTGTTGTTGGTGSTGTTGTTGGAAFTPSTAAAVAGQIVQFSDASSGSPSAWAWDFGDGSTSTQQNTGHAYAAPGTYTVTLTATTAAGKLSSSQRITVGQTPAGSPAFNMAQTLSDEAQRTTLAFDGLALMTGNLAAQSFFPPGKVADYTGFQYLRDNDPDNMGHNTSFLTRVANNVLYILNDAQFAQLKALATSQLDQINQYGYQRFTLMQAFRRQMDGNMPSGTALNLDAVKAASRALYLIDGQISFDRALLYANLYRSLDASQKAYLDAMKGKGWASWPDIADAQIKAKMAGLPQGTAVAVMTYASDLFSWYAGSVDADVYFCPERHGTYYGGFYIKDAPAVGHEGYSISEQLTATAGAALSDAGKGYVTTAQAATMSSLVDTQRANLYAGPTNIVQLRTDIALLLRSLRVSAANADAVKAKVLALSATYGDLDGENNYRYATVFTQVYASLSAAQKTQLAALRHSILSGSYANGTPFDYTTATTPYLYAAPITDANAISSYLAASDALFSAP
;
A
#
# COMPACT_ATOMS: atom_id res chain seq x y z
N MET A 1 50.58 -47.05 8.13
CA MET A 1 49.43 -46.63 7.29
C MET A 1 48.38 -45.99 8.17
N LYS A 2 47.92 -44.78 7.81
CA LYS A 2 47.07 -43.89 8.60
C LYS A 2 45.62 -44.39 8.65
N ARG A 3 44.99 -44.33 9.83
CA ARG A 3 43.52 -44.23 9.97
C ARG A 3 43.11 -42.76 9.76
N PRO A 4 42.06 -42.43 8.99
CA PRO A 4 41.44 -41.12 9.06
C PRO A 4 40.31 -41.10 10.11
N LYS A 5 40.19 -39.95 10.78
CA LYS A 5 39.14 -39.55 11.73
C LYS A 5 37.76 -39.44 11.05
N PRO A 6 36.65 -39.50 11.82
CA PRO A 6 35.33 -39.13 11.31
C PRO A 6 35.26 -37.61 11.07
N SER A 7 34.89 -37.21 9.86
CA SER A 7 34.67 -35.80 9.50
C SER A 7 33.37 -35.30 10.09
N ALA A 8 33.44 -34.22 10.88
CA ALA A 8 32.30 -33.42 11.29
C ALA A 8 31.54 -32.92 10.05
N GLN A 9 30.22 -33.11 10.05
CA GLN A 9 29.33 -32.46 9.09
C GLN A 9 29.34 -30.94 9.35
N PRO A 10 29.52 -30.09 8.32
CA PRO A 10 29.31 -28.66 8.48
C PRO A 10 27.80 -28.37 8.46
N LEU A 11 27.32 -27.62 9.46
CA LEU A 11 26.01 -26.98 9.48
C LEU A 11 25.79 -26.23 8.15
N ARG A 12 24.84 -26.70 7.34
CA ARG A 12 24.48 -26.09 6.06
C ARG A 12 23.36 -25.05 6.26
N ARG A 13 23.67 -23.82 5.84
CA ARG A 13 22.78 -22.84 5.18
C ARG A 13 21.66 -22.22 6.02
N ALA A 14 22.00 -21.18 6.80
CA ALA A 14 21.07 -20.08 7.08
C ALA A 14 21.21 -19.08 5.93
N ILE A 15 20.19 -19.03 5.09
CA ILE A 15 20.18 -18.39 3.79
C ILE A 15 19.18 -17.21 3.86
N LEU A 16 19.58 -16.10 3.25
CA LEU A 16 19.10 -14.74 3.48
C LEU A 16 17.73 -14.50 2.80
N LEU A 17 16.62 -14.56 3.55
CA LEU A 17 15.30 -14.13 3.05
C LEU A 17 15.04 -12.67 3.46
N ILE A 18 15.30 -11.74 2.55
CA ILE A 18 14.88 -10.34 2.66
C ILE A 18 13.45 -10.23 2.08
N ALA A 19 12.59 -9.56 2.84
CA ALA A 19 11.14 -9.50 2.67
C ALA A 19 10.69 -8.99 1.28
N LEU A 20 9.69 -9.66 0.69
CA LEU A 20 9.27 -9.47 -0.69
C LEU A 20 7.92 -8.72 -0.88
N VAL A 21 7.64 -8.34 -2.14
CA VAL A 21 7.00 -7.09 -2.59
C VAL A 21 5.86 -7.29 -3.63
N LEU A 22 5.04 -6.27 -3.99
CA LEU A 22 3.76 -6.32 -4.76
C LEU A 22 3.83 -5.77 -6.20
N ALA A 23 2.88 -6.13 -7.09
CA ALA A 23 2.98 -6.02 -8.56
C ALA A 23 2.61 -4.64 -9.16
N GLY A 24 3.11 -4.39 -10.39
CA GLY A 24 2.74 -3.26 -11.23
C GLY A 24 1.73 -3.65 -12.31
N CYS A 25 0.73 -2.82 -12.53
CA CYS A 25 -0.29 -3.00 -13.57
C CYS A 25 0.20 -2.39 -14.89
N GLY A 26 0.55 -3.22 -15.86
CA GLY A 26 0.88 -2.78 -17.23
C GLY A 26 -0.34 -2.86 -18.14
N GLY A 27 -0.96 -1.71 -18.44
CA GLY A 27 -1.96 -1.57 -19.50
C GLY A 27 -1.30 -1.18 -20.83
N GLY A 28 -1.21 -2.12 -21.77
CA GLY A 28 -0.87 -1.84 -23.16
C GLY A 28 -2.13 -1.46 -23.93
N GLY A 29 -2.25 -0.21 -24.36
CA GLY A 29 -3.36 0.27 -25.18
C GLY A 29 -2.95 1.43 -26.06
N SER A 30 -2.62 1.13 -27.32
CA SER A 30 -2.41 2.11 -28.38
C SER A 30 -3.73 2.80 -28.75
N SER A 31 -3.73 4.13 -28.79
CA SER A 31 -4.74 4.90 -29.53
C SER A 31 -4.02 6.02 -30.27
N SER A 32 -4.05 5.92 -31.60
CA SER A 32 -3.89 7.04 -32.52
C SER A 32 -5.06 8.01 -32.31
N ASP A 33 -4.82 9.31 -32.42
CA ASP A 33 -5.45 10.14 -33.45
C ASP A 33 -4.98 11.60 -33.41
N THR A 34 -5.28 12.28 -34.50
CA THR A 34 -4.58 13.38 -35.15
C THR A 34 -4.96 14.79 -34.67
N ASN A 35 -3.94 15.65 -34.58
CA ASN A 35 -3.86 17.03 -35.06
C ASN A 35 -5.13 17.92 -35.10
N THR A 36 -5.12 19.07 -34.43
CA THR A 36 -5.23 20.39 -35.12
C THR A 36 -4.94 21.58 -34.19
N THR A 37 -4.24 22.53 -34.80
CA THR A 37 -3.75 23.84 -34.35
C THR A 37 -4.85 24.88 -34.07
N GLY A 38 -4.58 25.83 -33.17
CA GLY A 38 -5.40 27.03 -33.00
C GLY A 38 -4.80 28.06 -32.05
N SER A 39 -4.23 29.12 -32.59
CA SER A 39 -3.42 30.16 -31.97
C SER A 39 -4.23 31.38 -31.47
N THR A 40 -3.67 32.07 -30.48
CA THR A 40 -3.67 33.53 -30.19
C THR A 40 -4.93 34.28 -29.78
N GLY A 41 -4.75 35.15 -28.75
CA GLY A 41 -5.60 36.31 -28.50
C GLY A 41 -5.24 37.08 -27.22
N THR A 42 -4.28 37.99 -27.31
CA THR A 42 -3.86 38.99 -26.29
C THR A 42 -4.71 40.27 -26.34
N ASN A 43 -4.97 40.88 -25.17
CA ASN A 43 -5.00 42.32 -24.81
C ASN A 43 -5.93 42.51 -23.59
N GLY A 44 -5.74 43.41 -22.63
CA GLY A 44 -4.86 44.57 -22.53
C GLY A 44 -5.52 45.55 -21.54
N THR A 45 -4.84 45.79 -20.42
CA THR A 45 -4.67 47.08 -19.70
C THR A 45 -5.87 48.02 -19.49
N THR A 46 -6.13 48.40 -18.22
CA THR A 46 -5.93 49.77 -17.69
C THR A 46 -6.36 49.87 -16.22
N GLY A 47 -5.51 50.51 -15.41
CA GLY A 47 -5.79 50.82 -14.01
C GLY A 47 -6.23 52.27 -13.81
N THR A 48 -6.69 52.59 -12.60
CA THR A 48 -6.47 53.90 -11.98
C THR A 48 -6.72 53.85 -10.48
N THR A 49 -5.86 54.58 -9.77
CA THR A 49 -5.68 54.75 -8.32
C THR A 49 -6.61 55.80 -7.71
N GLY A 50 -6.93 55.67 -6.42
CA GLY A 50 -7.50 56.75 -5.60
C GLY A 50 -7.76 56.37 -4.13
N THR A 51 -6.81 56.66 -3.25
CA THR A 51 -6.91 56.79 -1.77
C THR A 51 -7.33 58.24 -1.42
N THR A 52 -7.92 58.68 -0.30
CA THR A 52 -8.10 58.20 1.10
C THR A 52 -9.09 59.14 1.87
N GLY A 53 -9.81 58.59 2.88
CA GLY A 53 -10.15 59.20 4.19
C GLY A 53 -11.44 60.06 4.30
N GLY A 54 -12.34 59.92 5.29
CA GLY A 54 -12.45 59.04 6.45
C GLY A 54 -13.66 59.46 7.32
N THR A 55 -14.26 58.52 8.07
CA THR A 55 -15.08 58.80 9.26
C THR A 55 -14.84 57.69 10.29
N GLY A 56 -14.58 58.09 11.54
CA GLY A 56 -14.37 57.18 12.66
C GLY A 56 -15.70 56.72 13.26
N SER A 57 -15.79 55.42 13.53
CA SER A 57 -16.75 54.84 14.46
C SER A 57 -16.05 53.75 15.26
N THR A 58 -16.12 53.88 16.58
CA THR A 58 -15.59 52.96 17.58
C THR A 58 -16.38 51.66 17.57
N GLY A 59 -15.90 50.67 16.82
CA GLY A 59 -16.34 49.29 16.89
C GLY A 59 -15.22 48.41 17.43
N THR A 60 -15.52 47.63 18.46
CA THR A 60 -14.69 46.55 18.99
C THR A 60 -14.22 45.70 17.81
N THR A 61 -12.94 45.79 17.42
CA THR A 61 -12.37 44.99 16.33
C THR A 61 -12.21 43.56 16.81
N GLY A 62 -13.30 42.79 16.77
CA GLY A 62 -13.19 41.37 16.50
C GLY A 62 -12.44 41.27 15.18
N THR A 63 -11.23 40.70 15.21
CA THR A 63 -10.52 40.35 13.99
C THR A 63 -11.48 39.50 13.16
N THR A 64 -12.01 40.04 12.06
CA THR A 64 -12.78 39.26 11.10
C THR A 64 -11.83 38.19 10.60
N GLY A 65 -11.98 36.97 11.12
CA GLY A 65 -11.31 35.80 10.58
C GLY A 65 -11.63 35.71 9.09
N GLY A 66 -10.71 35.17 8.31
CA GLY A 66 -10.90 34.87 6.90
C GLY A 66 -10.59 33.40 6.67
N ALA A 67 -11.42 32.72 5.88
CA ALA A 67 -11.02 31.42 5.32
C ALA A 67 -9.97 31.66 4.23
N ALA A 68 -8.87 30.94 4.29
CA ALA A 68 -7.82 31.01 3.28
C ALA A 68 -7.06 29.69 3.25
N PHE A 69 -6.49 29.37 2.09
CA PHE A 69 -5.61 28.23 1.94
C PHE A 69 -4.57 28.46 0.85
N THR A 70 -3.52 27.63 0.88
CA THR A 70 -2.47 27.59 -0.13
C THR A 70 -2.33 26.17 -0.68
N PRO A 71 -2.60 25.94 -1.98
CA PRO A 71 -2.26 24.68 -2.62
C PRO A 71 -0.74 24.62 -2.90
N SER A 72 -0.16 23.41 -2.92
CA SER A 72 1.25 23.20 -3.25
C SER A 72 1.58 23.55 -4.70
N THR A 73 0.57 23.53 -5.57
CA THR A 73 0.65 23.96 -6.97
C THR A 73 -0.74 24.36 -7.46
N ALA A 74 -0.80 25.33 -8.38
CA ALA A 74 -2.03 25.66 -9.11
C ALA A 74 -2.24 24.78 -10.36
N ALA A 75 -1.20 24.04 -10.77
CA ALA A 75 -1.24 23.13 -11.91
C ALA A 75 -0.61 21.77 -11.55
N ALA A 76 -1.33 20.69 -11.79
CA ALA A 76 -0.90 19.33 -11.53
C ALA A 76 -1.14 18.44 -12.77
N VAL A 77 -0.66 17.21 -12.74
CA VAL A 77 -1.02 16.18 -13.72
C VAL A 77 -1.94 15.14 -13.08
N ALA A 78 -2.77 14.46 -13.87
CA ALA A 78 -3.65 13.42 -13.37
C ALA A 78 -2.87 12.38 -12.52
N GLY A 79 -3.39 12.07 -11.33
CA GLY A 79 -2.76 11.18 -10.35
C GLY A 79 -1.68 11.81 -9.45
N GLN A 80 -1.27 13.06 -9.69
CA GLN A 80 -0.40 13.78 -8.76
C GLN A 80 -1.21 14.30 -7.57
N ILE A 81 -0.68 14.17 -6.35
CA ILE A 81 -1.34 14.71 -5.16
C ILE A 81 -1.01 16.21 -5.03
N VAL A 82 -2.05 17.04 -4.97
CA VAL A 82 -1.95 18.45 -4.61
C VAL A 82 -2.18 18.58 -3.11
N GLN A 83 -1.24 19.21 -2.41
CA GLN A 83 -1.34 19.45 -0.97
C GLN A 83 -2.01 20.79 -0.72
N PHE A 84 -3.02 20.84 0.14
CA PHE A 84 -3.74 22.04 0.53
C PHE A 84 -3.46 22.33 2.00
N SER A 85 -2.85 23.48 2.25
CA SER A 85 -2.56 23.94 3.62
C SER A 85 -3.52 25.06 4.02
N ASP A 86 -4.15 24.91 5.17
CA ASP A 86 -4.98 25.95 5.78
C ASP A 86 -4.13 27.19 6.11
N ALA A 87 -4.67 28.35 5.74
CA ALA A 87 -4.14 29.66 6.07
C ALA A 87 -5.22 30.56 6.70
N SER A 88 -6.29 29.95 7.21
CA SER A 88 -7.44 30.67 7.75
C SER A 88 -7.09 31.37 9.07
N SER A 89 -7.70 32.53 9.30
CA SER A 89 -7.54 33.32 10.53
C SER A 89 -8.81 33.29 11.39
N GLY A 90 -8.74 33.81 12.61
CA GLY A 90 -9.89 33.85 13.54
C GLY A 90 -10.11 32.58 14.34
N SER A 91 -9.05 31.80 14.58
CA SER A 91 -9.06 30.54 15.35
C SER A 91 -10.12 29.54 14.86
N PRO A 92 -9.97 28.99 13.64
CA PRO A 92 -10.85 27.95 13.15
C PRO A 92 -10.89 26.74 14.09
N SER A 93 -12.09 26.20 14.26
CA SER A 93 -12.40 25.01 15.08
C SER A 93 -12.76 23.79 14.24
N ALA A 94 -13.11 23.98 12.96
CA ALA A 94 -13.37 22.91 12.00
C ALA A 94 -13.14 23.38 10.56
N TRP A 95 -12.84 22.43 9.67
CA TRP A 95 -12.59 22.64 8.25
C TRP A 95 -13.50 21.72 7.43
N ALA A 96 -13.93 22.18 6.26
CA ALA A 96 -14.65 21.38 5.27
C ALA A 96 -14.14 21.76 3.88
N TRP A 97 -13.53 20.80 3.21
CA TRP A 97 -13.01 20.91 1.86
C TRP A 97 -13.99 20.27 0.87
N ASP A 98 -14.19 20.94 -0.25
CA ASP A 98 -14.78 20.39 -1.47
C ASP A 98 -13.74 20.57 -2.57
N PHE A 99 -13.29 19.47 -3.18
CA PHE A 99 -12.22 19.52 -4.19
C PHE A 99 -12.73 19.78 -5.60
N GLY A 100 -14.05 19.85 -5.80
CA GLY A 100 -14.69 20.14 -7.09
C GLY A 100 -14.87 18.92 -8.00
N ASP A 101 -14.55 17.72 -7.53
CA ASP A 101 -14.73 16.44 -8.23
C ASP A 101 -15.66 15.47 -7.50
N GLY A 102 -16.38 15.96 -6.48
CA GLY A 102 -17.27 15.18 -5.62
C GLY A 102 -16.62 14.62 -4.36
N SER A 103 -15.29 14.71 -4.23
CA SER A 103 -14.57 14.33 -3.01
C SER A 103 -14.47 15.49 -2.01
N THR A 104 -14.33 15.16 -0.72
CA THR A 104 -14.30 16.13 0.39
C THR A 104 -13.30 15.74 1.47
N SER A 105 -12.94 16.70 2.32
CA SER A 105 -12.10 16.45 3.51
C SER A 105 -12.53 17.33 4.68
N THR A 106 -12.28 16.90 5.92
CA THR A 106 -12.52 17.71 7.14
C THR A 106 -11.23 18.06 7.87
N GLN A 107 -10.08 17.73 7.28
CA GLN A 107 -8.78 17.98 7.89
C GLN A 107 -8.39 19.44 7.76
N GLN A 108 -7.59 19.95 8.70
CA GLN A 108 -7.03 21.30 8.57
C GLN A 108 -6.14 21.42 7.33
N ASN A 109 -5.19 20.50 7.17
CA ASN A 109 -4.38 20.38 5.97
C ASN A 109 -4.68 19.02 5.34
N THR A 110 -4.78 18.95 4.02
CA THR A 110 -5.25 17.76 3.31
C THR A 110 -4.54 17.66 1.97
N GLY A 111 -4.32 16.45 1.47
CA GLY A 111 -3.84 16.24 0.11
C GLY A 111 -4.93 15.61 -0.74
N HIS A 112 -4.99 15.93 -2.03
CA HIS A 112 -5.97 15.34 -2.95
C HIS A 112 -5.35 15.07 -4.33
N ALA A 113 -5.66 13.92 -4.92
CA ALA A 113 -5.23 13.57 -6.28
C ALA A 113 -6.44 13.43 -7.20
N TYR A 114 -6.40 14.17 -8.31
CA TYR A 114 -7.43 14.13 -9.34
C TYR A 114 -7.14 12.99 -10.32
N ALA A 115 -8.09 12.07 -10.48
CA ALA A 115 -7.94 10.92 -11.37
C ALA A 115 -7.97 11.31 -12.86
N ALA A 116 -8.63 12.40 -13.21
CA ALA A 116 -8.81 12.85 -14.59
C ALA A 116 -8.26 14.26 -14.82
N PRO A 117 -7.81 14.58 -16.04
CA PRO A 117 -7.55 15.95 -16.46
C PRO A 117 -8.81 16.81 -16.38
N GLY A 118 -8.68 18.06 -15.97
CA GLY A 118 -9.81 18.96 -15.77
C GLY A 118 -9.42 20.25 -15.05
N THR A 119 -10.39 21.14 -14.87
CA THR A 119 -10.23 22.30 -13.97
C THR A 119 -11.21 22.16 -12.83
N TYR A 120 -10.70 22.07 -11.62
CA TYR A 120 -11.46 21.82 -10.42
C TYR A 120 -11.49 23.06 -9.53
N THR A 121 -12.65 23.39 -8.98
CA THR A 121 -12.79 24.52 -8.04
C THR A 121 -12.75 23.97 -6.62
N VAL A 122 -11.61 24.17 -5.96
CA VAL A 122 -11.42 23.75 -4.57
C VAL A 122 -11.97 24.82 -3.66
N THR A 123 -12.79 24.42 -2.69
CA THR A 123 -13.39 25.31 -1.69
C THR A 123 -13.07 24.82 -0.29
N LEU A 124 -12.43 25.68 0.52
CA LEU A 124 -12.31 25.48 1.96
C LEU A 124 -13.40 26.28 2.67
N THR A 125 -14.13 25.64 3.59
CA THR A 125 -15.00 26.30 4.56
C THR A 125 -14.45 26.11 5.97
N ALA A 126 -14.02 27.20 6.60
CA ALA A 126 -13.51 27.23 7.97
C ALA A 126 -14.63 27.67 8.93
N THR A 127 -14.80 26.95 10.05
CA THR A 127 -15.79 27.28 11.09
C THR A 127 -15.09 27.90 12.30
N THR A 128 -15.44 29.13 12.64
CA THR A 128 -14.93 29.86 13.81
C THR A 128 -16.06 30.17 14.80
N ALA A 129 -15.74 30.70 15.97
CA ALA A 129 -16.75 31.22 16.90
C ALA A 129 -17.62 32.35 16.30
N ALA A 130 -17.10 33.07 15.29
CA ALA A 130 -17.81 34.13 14.60
C ALA A 130 -18.69 33.63 13.44
N GLY A 131 -18.64 32.34 13.11
CA GLY A 131 -19.41 31.73 12.01
C GLY A 131 -18.54 30.97 11.00
N LYS A 132 -19.16 30.58 9.88
CA LYS A 132 -18.51 29.87 8.77
C LYS A 132 -18.10 30.84 7.69
N LEU A 133 -16.88 30.67 7.18
CA LEU A 133 -16.31 31.45 6.09
C LEU A 133 -15.75 30.50 5.04
N SER A 134 -15.81 30.88 3.78
CA SER A 134 -15.34 30.04 2.68
C SER A 134 -14.38 30.78 1.75
N SER A 135 -13.46 30.04 1.14
CA SER A 135 -12.52 30.53 0.14
C SER A 135 -12.37 29.49 -0.95
N SER A 136 -12.25 29.93 -2.21
CA SER A 136 -12.16 29.02 -3.36
C SER A 136 -11.00 29.39 -4.29
N GLN A 137 -10.31 28.38 -4.83
CA GLN A 137 -9.27 28.52 -5.84
C GLN A 137 -9.41 27.43 -6.90
N ARG A 138 -8.95 27.70 -8.12
CA ARG A 138 -8.96 26.71 -9.21
C ARG A 138 -7.64 25.95 -9.28
N ILE A 139 -7.73 24.64 -9.45
CA ILE A 139 -6.60 23.75 -9.76
C ILE A 139 -6.80 23.22 -11.18
N THR A 140 -5.80 23.40 -12.04
CA THR A 140 -5.80 22.83 -13.39
C THR A 140 -5.00 21.53 -13.40
N VAL A 141 -5.63 20.46 -13.85
CA VAL A 141 -5.05 19.12 -13.95
C VAL A 141 -4.88 18.78 -15.42
N GLY A 142 -3.62 18.66 -15.86
CA GLY A 142 -3.26 18.25 -17.21
C GLY A 142 -3.23 16.73 -17.37
N GLN A 143 -3.12 16.28 -18.63
CA GLN A 143 -2.79 14.89 -18.92
C GLN A 143 -1.39 14.56 -18.39
N THR A 144 -1.21 13.34 -17.91
CA THR A 144 0.11 12.80 -17.55
C THR A 144 1.00 12.81 -18.80
N PRO A 145 2.14 13.53 -18.81
CA PRO A 145 3.02 13.61 -19.97
C PRO A 145 3.55 12.22 -20.38
N ALA A 146 3.77 12.03 -21.68
CA ALA A 146 4.52 10.87 -22.18
C ALA A 146 5.94 10.87 -21.58
N GLY A 147 6.33 9.77 -20.93
CA GLY A 147 7.60 9.67 -20.18
C GLY A 147 7.52 9.97 -18.68
N SER A 148 6.31 10.16 -18.12
CA SER A 148 6.09 10.19 -16.66
C SER A 148 6.52 8.87 -15.99
N PRO A 149 6.72 8.86 -14.66
CA PRO A 149 7.05 7.63 -13.92
C PRO A 149 6.15 6.49 -14.38
N ALA A 150 6.79 5.36 -14.71
CA ALA A 150 6.12 4.19 -15.27
C ALA A 150 5.02 3.66 -14.35
N PHE A 151 5.08 4.01 -13.06
CA PHE A 151 4.08 3.69 -12.06
C PHE A 151 3.67 4.93 -11.25
N ASN A 152 2.38 5.27 -11.32
CA ASN A 152 1.77 6.38 -10.58
C ASN A 152 0.36 6.02 -10.06
N MET A 153 -0.26 6.95 -9.33
CA MET A 153 -1.62 6.74 -8.81
C MET A 153 -2.67 6.61 -9.91
N ALA A 154 -2.58 7.35 -11.01
CA ALA A 154 -3.56 7.25 -12.10
C ALA A 154 -3.55 5.84 -12.73
N GLN A 155 -2.37 5.28 -12.97
CA GLN A 155 -2.24 3.91 -13.48
C GLN A 155 -2.77 2.88 -12.49
N THR A 156 -2.41 3.03 -11.21
CA THR A 156 -2.89 2.18 -10.12
C THR A 156 -4.41 2.17 -10.04
N LEU A 157 -5.05 3.33 -10.18
CA LEU A 157 -6.50 3.49 -10.07
C LEU A 157 -7.26 3.17 -11.37
N SER A 158 -6.57 2.90 -12.47
CA SER A 158 -7.21 2.61 -13.76
C SER A 158 -8.05 1.33 -13.70
N ASP A 159 -9.17 1.31 -14.42
CA ASP A 159 -10.07 0.15 -14.46
C ASP A 159 -9.34 -1.12 -14.93
N GLU A 160 -8.37 -1.00 -15.84
CA GLU A 160 -7.53 -2.10 -16.32
C GLU A 160 -6.67 -2.71 -15.21
N ALA A 161 -5.97 -1.84 -14.47
CA ALA A 161 -5.13 -2.22 -13.35
C ALA A 161 -5.93 -2.91 -12.26
N GLN A 162 -7.08 -2.33 -11.91
CA GLN A 162 -7.97 -2.89 -10.91
C GLN A 162 -8.55 -4.24 -11.36
N ARG A 163 -9.01 -4.34 -12.62
CA ARG A 163 -9.62 -5.57 -13.15
C ARG A 163 -8.66 -6.74 -13.14
N THR A 164 -7.46 -6.56 -13.70
CA THR A 164 -6.46 -7.63 -13.80
C THR A 164 -6.00 -8.08 -12.43
N THR A 165 -5.78 -7.14 -11.52
CA THR A 165 -5.38 -7.42 -10.14
C THR A 165 -6.44 -8.20 -9.36
N LEU A 166 -7.69 -7.74 -9.36
CA LEU A 166 -8.77 -8.44 -8.67
C LEU A 166 -8.97 -9.84 -9.24
N ALA A 167 -8.86 -10.00 -10.56
CA ALA A 167 -8.94 -11.31 -11.19
C ALA A 167 -7.77 -12.22 -10.78
N PHE A 168 -6.57 -11.68 -10.59
CA PHE A 168 -5.45 -12.44 -10.05
C PHE A 168 -5.73 -12.95 -8.63
N ASP A 169 -6.24 -12.09 -7.74
CA ASP A 169 -6.66 -12.51 -6.38
C ASP A 169 -7.80 -13.53 -6.42
N GLY A 170 -8.75 -13.37 -7.34
CA GLY A 170 -9.82 -14.33 -7.59
C GLY A 170 -9.31 -15.70 -8.02
N LEU A 171 -8.33 -15.74 -8.94
CA LEU A 171 -7.66 -16.99 -9.34
C LEU A 171 -7.01 -17.66 -8.13
N ALA A 172 -6.36 -16.87 -7.28
CA ALA A 172 -5.72 -17.37 -6.07
C ALA A 172 -6.69 -17.99 -5.07
N LEU A 173 -7.82 -17.32 -4.81
CA LEU A 173 -8.86 -17.82 -3.92
C LEU A 173 -9.52 -19.09 -4.47
N MET A 174 -9.88 -19.09 -5.76
CA MET A 174 -10.63 -20.18 -6.40
C MET A 174 -9.84 -21.47 -6.59
N THR A 175 -8.52 -21.35 -6.73
CA THR A 175 -7.65 -22.52 -6.96
C THR A 175 -6.91 -22.97 -5.70
N GLY A 176 -6.76 -22.10 -4.71
CA GLY A 176 -6.02 -22.36 -3.46
C GLY A 176 -6.85 -22.92 -2.31
N ASN A 177 -6.19 -23.05 -1.15
CA ASN A 177 -6.79 -23.45 0.11
C ASN A 177 -6.32 -22.50 1.25
N LEU A 178 -6.77 -22.72 2.48
CA LEU A 178 -6.41 -21.87 3.63
C LEU A 178 -4.89 -21.75 3.83
N ALA A 179 -4.17 -22.88 3.74
CA ALA A 179 -2.73 -22.90 3.93
C ALA A 179 -2.01 -22.08 2.85
N ALA A 180 -2.45 -22.18 1.59
CA ALA A 180 -1.94 -21.32 0.52
C ALA A 180 -2.19 -19.84 0.83
N GLN A 181 -3.41 -19.48 1.23
CA GLN A 181 -3.80 -18.09 1.52
C GLN A 181 -3.05 -17.47 2.70
N SER A 182 -2.48 -18.29 3.59
CA SER A 182 -1.78 -17.81 4.79
C SER A 182 -0.43 -17.18 4.52
N PHE A 183 0.15 -17.41 3.34
CA PHE A 183 1.37 -16.73 2.95
C PHE A 183 1.16 -15.21 2.91
N PHE A 184 2.00 -14.47 3.62
CA PHE A 184 1.94 -13.03 3.68
C PHE A 184 3.33 -12.44 3.88
N PRO A 185 3.84 -11.52 3.04
CA PRO A 185 5.20 -11.00 3.24
C PRO A 185 5.29 -10.04 4.44
N PRO A 186 6.38 -10.07 5.24
CA PRO A 186 6.54 -9.18 6.39
C PRO A 186 6.48 -7.68 6.06
N GLY A 187 6.97 -7.31 4.87
CA GLY A 187 7.01 -5.92 4.39
C GLY A 187 5.66 -5.36 3.94
N LYS A 188 4.56 -6.10 4.11
CA LYS A 188 3.21 -5.66 3.71
C LYS A 188 2.40 -4.98 4.81
N VAL A 189 2.96 -4.93 6.02
CA VAL A 189 2.44 -4.12 7.12
C VAL A 189 3.15 -2.76 7.13
N ALA A 190 2.38 -1.70 7.38
CA ALA A 190 2.82 -0.32 7.46
C ALA A 190 3.40 0.25 6.15
N ASP A 191 2.63 0.12 5.08
CA ASP A 191 2.98 0.59 3.74
C ASP A 191 2.64 2.08 3.55
N TYR A 192 3.36 2.97 4.25
CA TYR A 192 3.22 4.45 4.15
C TYR A 192 4.58 5.14 4.01
N THR A 193 5.58 4.46 3.45
CA THR A 193 6.98 4.90 3.37
C THR A 193 7.46 5.10 1.95
N GLY A 194 6.60 4.82 0.96
CA GLY A 194 6.87 5.00 -0.46
C GLY A 194 7.89 4.02 -1.03
N PHE A 195 8.19 2.94 -0.30
CA PHE A 195 9.14 1.94 -0.76
C PHE A 195 8.67 1.26 -2.06
N GLN A 196 7.40 0.86 -2.11
CA GLN A 196 6.81 0.25 -3.29
C GLN A 196 6.94 1.18 -4.52
N TYR A 197 6.61 2.47 -4.39
CA TYR A 197 6.73 3.45 -5.46
C TYR A 197 8.17 3.63 -5.97
N LEU A 198 9.12 3.78 -5.04
CA LEU A 198 10.55 3.98 -5.38
C LEU A 198 11.08 2.78 -6.17
N ARG A 199 10.66 1.58 -5.76
CA ARG A 199 11.07 0.33 -6.36
C ARG A 199 10.47 0.14 -7.75
N ASP A 200 9.18 0.41 -7.91
CA ASP A 200 8.50 0.25 -9.20
C ASP A 200 9.02 1.29 -10.22
N ASN A 201 9.44 2.47 -9.76
CA ASN A 201 10.04 3.50 -10.61
C ASN A 201 11.58 3.47 -10.63
N ASP A 202 12.21 2.34 -10.28
CA ASP A 202 13.66 2.17 -10.40
C ASP A 202 14.09 2.27 -11.88
N PRO A 203 14.92 3.24 -12.26
CA PRO A 203 15.28 3.45 -13.68
C PRO A 203 16.12 2.32 -14.27
N ASP A 204 16.70 1.45 -13.43
CA ASP A 204 17.47 0.28 -13.87
C ASP A 204 16.62 -1.00 -13.99
N ASN A 205 15.30 -0.92 -13.74
CA ASN A 205 14.36 -2.06 -13.75
C ASN A 205 14.80 -3.23 -12.84
N MET A 206 15.54 -2.93 -11.77
CA MET A 206 16.00 -3.90 -10.77
C MET A 206 15.13 -3.93 -9.52
N GLY A 207 14.17 -3.00 -9.38
CA GLY A 207 13.27 -2.92 -8.23
C GLY A 207 12.57 -4.24 -7.86
N HIS A 208 12.31 -5.11 -8.83
CA HIS A 208 11.68 -6.42 -8.58
C HIS A 208 12.66 -7.55 -8.23
N ASN A 209 13.97 -7.25 -8.18
CA ASN A 209 15.01 -8.15 -7.75
C ASN A 209 15.26 -8.05 -6.23
N THR A 210 15.47 -9.18 -5.55
CA THR A 210 15.80 -9.23 -4.11
C THR A 210 17.06 -8.45 -3.74
N SER A 211 18.01 -8.37 -4.68
CA SER A 211 19.23 -7.61 -4.51
C SER A 211 18.91 -6.14 -4.28
N PHE A 212 17.90 -5.57 -4.98
CA PHE A 212 17.47 -4.16 -4.86
C PHE A 212 17.28 -3.70 -3.42
N LEU A 213 16.38 -4.38 -2.72
CA LEU A 213 16.09 -4.16 -1.32
C LEU A 213 17.35 -4.23 -0.45
N THR A 214 18.14 -5.28 -0.69
CA THR A 214 19.37 -5.56 0.05
C THR A 214 20.36 -4.41 -0.08
N ARG A 215 20.58 -3.87 -1.28
CA ARG A 215 21.52 -2.75 -1.47
C ARG A 215 21.00 -1.46 -0.86
N VAL A 216 19.72 -1.14 -0.98
CA VAL A 216 19.15 0.04 -0.29
C VAL A 216 19.40 -0.07 1.20
N ALA A 217 19.01 -1.19 1.81
CA ALA A 217 19.19 -1.44 3.24
C ALA A 217 20.68 -1.39 3.64
N ASN A 218 21.56 -2.04 2.87
CA ASN A 218 23.00 -2.05 3.16
C ASN A 218 23.59 -0.64 3.11
N ASN A 219 23.22 0.18 2.13
CA ASN A 219 23.67 1.57 2.03
C ASN A 219 23.23 2.40 3.23
N VAL A 220 21.97 2.25 3.67
CA VAL A 220 21.47 2.94 4.86
C VAL A 220 22.19 2.47 6.11
N LEU A 221 22.27 1.16 6.35
CA LEU A 221 22.91 0.58 7.53
C LEU A 221 24.42 0.88 7.60
N TYR A 222 25.07 1.04 6.45
CA TYR A 222 26.47 1.42 6.33
C TYR A 222 26.71 2.83 6.91
N ILE A 223 25.85 3.79 6.60
CA ILE A 223 26.04 5.17 7.04
C ILE A 223 25.60 5.42 8.47
N LEU A 224 24.71 4.61 9.06
CA LEU A 224 24.22 4.84 10.42
C LEU A 224 25.30 4.56 11.48
N ASN A 225 25.40 5.48 12.44
CA ASN A 225 26.21 5.30 13.64
C ASN A 225 25.54 4.33 14.63
N ASP A 226 26.26 3.94 15.69
CA ASP A 226 25.80 2.92 16.63
C ASP A 226 24.52 3.33 17.37
N ALA A 227 24.36 4.61 17.71
CA ALA A 227 23.17 5.11 18.39
C ALA A 227 21.93 5.08 17.47
N GLN A 228 22.09 5.48 16.21
CA GLN A 228 21.03 5.43 15.20
C GLN A 228 20.64 3.98 14.88
N PHE A 229 21.61 3.09 14.71
CA PHE A 229 21.37 1.66 14.50
C PHE A 229 20.68 1.01 15.71
N ALA A 230 21.06 1.38 16.93
CA ALA A 230 20.42 0.88 18.14
C ALA A 230 18.92 1.24 18.20
N GLN A 231 18.52 2.43 17.71
CA GLN A 231 17.11 2.83 17.63
C GLN A 231 16.32 1.95 16.64
N LEU A 232 16.85 1.68 15.45
CA LEU A 232 16.25 0.74 14.48
C LEU A 232 16.06 -0.65 15.09
N LYS A 233 17.13 -1.16 15.71
CA LYS A 233 17.13 -2.48 16.36
C LYS A 233 16.10 -2.58 17.47
N ALA A 234 15.99 -1.55 18.30
CA ALA A 234 15.05 -1.51 19.42
C ALA A 234 13.60 -1.58 18.92
N LEU A 235 13.23 -0.73 17.94
CA LEU A 235 11.89 -0.77 17.37
C LEU A 235 11.60 -2.12 16.72
N ALA A 236 12.54 -2.62 15.91
CA ALA A 236 12.40 -3.89 15.21
C ALA A 236 12.18 -5.07 16.15
N THR A 237 12.83 -5.05 17.32
CA THR A 237 12.63 -6.07 18.35
C THR A 237 11.25 -5.94 18.99
N SER A 238 10.84 -4.73 19.35
CA SER A 238 9.56 -4.49 20.04
C SER A 238 8.32 -4.70 19.15
N GLN A 239 8.44 -4.50 17.84
CA GLN A 239 7.32 -4.61 16.90
C GLN A 239 7.01 -6.04 16.47
N LEU A 240 7.86 -7.04 16.77
CA LEU A 240 7.64 -8.41 16.31
C LEU A 240 6.30 -8.97 16.76
N ASP A 241 5.90 -8.71 18.01
CA ASP A 241 4.63 -9.22 18.53
C ASP A 241 3.42 -8.62 17.80
N GLN A 242 3.46 -7.32 17.50
CA GLN A 242 2.40 -6.64 16.76
C GLN A 242 2.32 -7.11 15.30
N ILE A 243 3.48 -7.29 14.68
CA ILE A 243 3.60 -7.83 13.32
C ILE A 243 3.00 -9.25 13.27
N ASN A 244 3.43 -10.14 14.18
CA ASN A 244 2.88 -11.48 14.31
C ASN A 244 1.37 -11.48 14.59
N GLN A 245 0.91 -10.62 15.50
CA GLN A 245 -0.51 -10.48 15.82
C GLN A 245 -1.34 -10.12 14.59
N TYR A 246 -0.88 -9.15 13.78
CA TYR A 246 -1.50 -8.83 12.50
C TYR A 246 -1.58 -10.06 11.59
N GLY A 247 -0.47 -10.79 11.45
CA GLY A 247 -0.40 -12.00 10.63
C GLY A 247 -1.39 -13.09 11.07
N TYR A 248 -1.48 -13.36 12.37
CA TYR A 248 -2.40 -14.35 12.92
C TYR A 248 -3.87 -13.91 12.86
N GLN A 249 -4.18 -12.63 13.11
CA GLN A 249 -5.56 -12.13 13.08
C GLN A 249 -6.21 -12.23 11.70
N ARG A 250 -5.42 -12.21 10.61
CA ARG A 250 -5.93 -12.42 9.25
C ARG A 250 -6.62 -13.78 9.06
N PHE A 251 -6.22 -14.81 9.82
CA PHE A 251 -6.80 -16.15 9.68
C PHE A 251 -8.31 -16.17 9.92
N THR A 252 -8.83 -15.26 10.74
CA THR A 252 -10.28 -15.12 10.97
C THR A 252 -11.02 -14.83 9.66
N LEU A 253 -10.56 -13.82 8.90
CA LEU A 253 -11.15 -13.43 7.61
C LEU A 253 -10.90 -14.48 6.53
N MET A 254 -9.66 -14.97 6.42
CA MET A 254 -9.30 -15.98 5.41
C MET A 254 -10.14 -17.25 5.56
N GLN A 255 -10.29 -17.75 6.80
CA GLN A 255 -11.09 -18.94 7.08
C GLN A 255 -12.56 -18.71 6.75
N ALA A 256 -13.12 -17.55 7.08
CA ALA A 256 -14.51 -17.23 6.74
C ALA A 256 -14.72 -17.15 5.22
N PHE A 257 -13.83 -16.49 4.47
CA PHE A 257 -13.92 -16.42 3.01
C PHE A 257 -13.79 -17.80 2.35
N ARG A 258 -12.90 -18.66 2.86
CA ARG A 258 -12.76 -20.04 2.40
C ARG A 258 -14.02 -20.87 2.69
N ARG A 259 -14.57 -20.78 3.91
CA ARG A 259 -15.82 -21.45 4.29
C ARG A 259 -17.00 -21.02 3.44
N GLN A 260 -17.10 -19.74 3.10
CA GLN A 260 -18.11 -19.25 2.17
C GLN A 260 -17.96 -19.92 0.80
N MET A 261 -16.74 -19.98 0.25
CA MET A 261 -16.49 -20.60 -1.05
C MET A 261 -16.74 -22.11 -1.06
N ASP A 262 -16.41 -22.81 0.02
CA ASP A 262 -16.60 -24.25 0.18
C ASP A 262 -18.03 -24.66 0.56
N GLY A 263 -18.88 -23.69 0.94
CA GLY A 263 -20.20 -23.97 1.49
C GLY A 263 -20.19 -24.53 2.92
N ASN A 264 -19.08 -24.42 3.64
CA ASN A 264 -18.92 -24.89 5.02
C ASN A 264 -19.18 -23.77 6.05
N MET A 265 -20.33 -23.11 5.93
CA MET A 265 -20.71 -21.97 6.78
C MET A 265 -21.45 -22.46 8.04
N PRO A 266 -21.23 -21.85 9.21
CA PRO A 266 -22.00 -22.17 10.41
C PRO A 266 -23.47 -21.76 10.22
N SER A 267 -24.40 -22.61 10.66
CA SER A 267 -25.85 -22.34 10.69
C SER A 267 -26.51 -21.90 9.36
N GLY A 268 -25.88 -22.12 8.21
CA GLY A 268 -26.44 -21.81 6.89
C GLY A 268 -26.59 -20.32 6.56
N THR A 269 -25.94 -19.43 7.31
CA THR A 269 -26.00 -17.97 7.10
C THR A 269 -24.89 -17.47 6.19
N ALA A 270 -25.18 -16.42 5.42
CA ALA A 270 -24.18 -15.73 4.59
C ALA A 270 -23.20 -14.92 5.46
N LEU A 271 -22.06 -14.51 4.88
CA LEU A 271 -21.15 -13.57 5.54
C LEU A 271 -21.90 -12.31 5.98
N ASN A 272 -21.55 -11.81 7.16
CA ASN A 272 -22.05 -10.56 7.68
C ASN A 272 -21.08 -9.42 7.33
N LEU A 273 -21.56 -8.42 6.58
CA LEU A 273 -20.74 -7.29 6.14
C LEU A 273 -20.14 -6.51 7.33
N ASP A 274 -20.93 -6.19 8.35
CA ASP A 274 -20.46 -5.40 9.50
C ASP A 274 -19.41 -6.15 10.31
N ALA A 275 -19.56 -7.47 10.48
CA ALA A 275 -18.58 -8.32 11.14
C ALA A 275 -17.26 -8.37 10.35
N VAL A 276 -17.32 -8.48 9.01
CA VAL A 276 -16.13 -8.45 8.15
C VAL A 276 -15.43 -7.08 8.23
N LYS A 277 -16.19 -5.98 8.21
CA LYS A 277 -15.65 -4.63 8.40
C LYS A 277 -14.98 -4.47 9.75
N ALA A 278 -15.61 -4.93 10.83
CA ALA A 278 -15.05 -4.88 12.18
C ALA A 278 -13.73 -5.68 12.31
N ALA A 279 -13.66 -6.87 11.72
CA ALA A 279 -12.44 -7.68 11.71
C ALA A 279 -11.32 -7.01 10.88
N SER A 280 -11.65 -6.43 9.73
CA SER A 280 -10.69 -5.65 8.94
C SER A 280 -10.21 -4.39 9.67
N ARG A 281 -11.12 -3.64 10.31
CA ARG A 281 -10.80 -2.48 11.17
C ARG A 281 -9.79 -2.83 12.26
N ALA A 282 -9.93 -3.99 12.91
CA ALA A 282 -8.98 -4.43 13.94
C ALA A 282 -7.55 -4.62 13.39
N LEU A 283 -7.42 -5.20 12.20
CA LEU A 283 -6.12 -5.34 11.53
C LEU A 283 -5.50 -3.98 11.19
N TYR A 284 -6.31 -3.07 10.68
CA TYR A 284 -5.83 -1.73 10.31
C TYR A 284 -5.46 -0.85 11.51
N LEU A 285 -6.03 -1.09 12.69
CA LEU A 285 -5.57 -0.44 13.92
C LEU A 285 -4.14 -0.87 14.29
N ILE A 286 -3.80 -2.15 14.09
CA ILE A 286 -2.43 -2.65 14.27
C ILE A 286 -1.51 -2.06 13.19
N ASP A 287 -1.93 -2.07 11.93
CA ASP A 287 -1.19 -1.46 10.80
C ASP A 287 -0.89 0.03 11.06
N GLY A 288 -1.89 0.78 11.52
CA GLY A 288 -1.76 2.20 11.87
C GLY A 288 -0.82 2.45 13.05
N GLN A 289 -0.85 1.60 14.07
CA GLN A 289 0.08 1.66 15.20
C GLN A 289 1.53 1.43 14.75
N ILE A 290 1.76 0.37 13.98
CA ILE A 290 3.09 0.03 13.44
C ILE A 290 3.60 1.18 12.55
N SER A 291 2.72 1.73 11.71
CA SER A 291 3.04 2.86 10.81
C SER A 291 3.45 4.11 11.58
N PHE A 292 2.72 4.45 12.64
CA PHE A 292 3.04 5.58 13.50
C PHE A 292 4.41 5.42 14.18
N ASP A 293 4.66 4.26 14.81
CA ASP A 293 5.90 4.04 15.54
C ASP A 293 7.12 4.04 14.60
N ARG A 294 6.98 3.47 13.39
CA ARG A 294 8.00 3.55 12.33
C ARG A 294 8.24 4.98 11.89
N ALA A 295 7.19 5.75 11.59
CA ALA A 295 7.34 7.15 11.18
C ALA A 295 8.00 8.02 12.27
N LEU A 296 7.68 7.78 13.54
CA LEU A 296 8.33 8.47 14.66
C LEU A 296 9.82 8.15 14.73
N LEU A 297 10.19 6.87 14.60
CA LEU A 297 11.59 6.45 14.49
C LEU A 297 12.28 7.12 13.30
N TYR A 298 11.70 7.02 12.11
CA TYR A 298 12.30 7.56 10.90
C TYR A 298 12.46 9.08 10.98
N ALA A 299 11.54 9.78 11.64
CA ALA A 299 11.62 11.22 11.86
C ALA A 299 12.78 11.58 12.78
N ASN A 300 12.96 10.80 13.86
CA ASN A 300 14.09 10.96 14.78
C ASN A 300 15.42 10.71 14.06
N LEU A 301 15.50 9.62 13.29
CA LEU A 301 16.68 9.31 12.48
C LEU A 301 16.97 10.43 11.49
N TYR A 302 15.99 10.85 10.70
CA TYR A 302 16.10 11.95 9.72
C TYR A 302 16.71 13.23 10.32
N ARG A 303 16.23 13.65 11.50
CA ARG A 303 16.77 14.82 12.22
C ARG A 303 18.19 14.59 12.74
N SER A 304 18.49 13.36 13.18
CA SER A 304 19.79 13.00 13.74
C SER A 304 20.89 12.78 12.70
N LEU A 305 20.54 12.61 11.41
CA LEU A 305 21.55 12.40 10.36
C LEU A 305 22.46 13.62 10.24
N ASP A 306 23.76 13.42 10.23
CA ASP A 306 24.74 14.49 9.98
C ASP A 306 24.80 14.89 8.49
N ALA A 307 25.59 15.91 8.17
CA ALA A 307 25.71 16.43 6.81
C ALA A 307 26.30 15.40 5.83
N SER A 308 27.23 14.55 6.28
CA SER A 308 27.87 13.53 5.44
C SER A 308 26.91 12.39 5.11
N GLN A 309 26.12 11.97 6.11
CA GLN A 309 25.09 10.95 5.95
C GLN A 309 23.99 11.44 4.98
N LYS A 310 23.54 12.69 5.12
CA LYS A 310 22.56 13.29 4.21
C LYS A 310 23.10 13.41 2.77
N ALA A 311 24.33 13.91 2.61
CA ALA A 311 24.97 14.01 1.30
C ALA A 311 25.09 12.65 0.60
N TYR A 312 25.34 11.58 1.36
CA TYR A 312 25.37 10.21 0.84
C TYR A 312 24.01 9.76 0.30
N LEU A 313 22.93 9.96 1.07
CA LEU A 313 21.57 9.61 0.65
C LEU A 313 21.10 10.48 -0.52
N ASP A 314 21.43 11.77 -0.52
CA ASP A 314 21.11 12.69 -1.62
C ASP A 314 21.79 12.25 -2.93
N ALA A 315 22.99 11.69 -2.87
CA ALA A 315 23.68 11.16 -4.05
C ALA A 315 22.99 9.91 -4.66
N MET A 316 22.16 9.21 -3.89
CA MET A 316 21.36 8.06 -4.35
C MET A 316 19.99 8.47 -4.90
N LYS A 317 19.44 9.61 -4.46
CA LYS A 317 18.07 10.05 -4.75
C LYS A 317 17.84 10.20 -6.27
N GLY A 318 16.72 9.64 -6.75
CA GLY A 318 16.31 9.73 -8.15
C GLY A 318 17.19 8.95 -9.12
N LYS A 319 18.12 8.13 -8.61
CA LYS A 319 18.94 7.21 -9.40
C LYS A 319 18.55 5.77 -9.09
N GLY A 320 18.99 4.84 -9.94
CA GLY A 320 18.67 3.43 -9.81
C GLY A 320 19.79 2.58 -9.23
N TRP A 321 19.46 1.31 -9.06
CA TRP A 321 20.32 0.21 -8.59
C TRP A 321 21.79 0.31 -9.00
N ALA A 322 22.06 0.46 -10.30
CA ALA A 322 23.39 0.38 -10.90
C ALA A 322 24.28 1.55 -10.47
N SER A 323 23.67 2.68 -10.12
CA SER A 323 24.37 3.90 -9.71
C SER A 323 24.72 3.94 -8.22
N TRP A 324 24.05 3.11 -7.42
CA TRP A 324 24.24 3.13 -5.96
C TRP A 324 25.51 2.39 -5.56
N PRO A 325 26.16 2.78 -4.46
CA PRO A 325 27.31 2.03 -3.95
C PRO A 325 26.94 0.57 -3.67
N ASP A 326 27.84 -0.35 -4.01
CA ASP A 326 27.72 -1.77 -3.68
C ASP A 326 28.41 -2.04 -2.35
N ILE A 327 27.67 -1.86 -1.26
CA ILE A 327 28.20 -2.11 0.08
C ILE A 327 28.28 -3.62 0.31
N ALA A 328 29.48 -4.10 0.63
CA ALA A 328 29.74 -5.51 0.84
C ALA A 328 28.89 -6.06 2.00
N ASP A 329 28.14 -7.12 1.71
CA ASP A 329 27.32 -7.85 2.68
C ASP A 329 28.06 -8.19 3.99
N ALA A 330 29.36 -8.48 3.92
CA ALA A 330 30.17 -8.82 5.07
C ALA A 330 30.20 -7.70 6.13
N GLN A 331 30.20 -6.44 5.72
CA GLN A 331 30.23 -5.28 6.62
C GLN A 331 28.91 -5.13 7.38
N ILE A 332 27.79 -5.39 6.72
CA ILE A 332 26.46 -5.32 7.33
C ILE A 332 26.17 -6.56 8.17
N LYS A 333 26.59 -7.75 7.72
CA LYS A 333 26.44 -9.01 8.47
C LYS A 333 27.05 -8.93 9.87
N ALA A 334 28.18 -8.24 10.03
CA ALA A 334 28.79 -8.03 11.34
C ALA A 334 27.89 -7.18 12.27
N LYS A 335 27.27 -6.10 11.78
CA LYS A 335 26.33 -5.27 12.55
C LYS A 335 25.05 -6.03 12.93
N MET A 336 24.63 -6.97 12.10
CA MET A 336 23.40 -7.76 12.28
C MET A 336 23.62 -9.05 13.09
N ALA A 337 24.86 -9.37 13.46
CA ALA A 337 25.21 -10.63 14.10
C ALA A 337 24.49 -10.81 15.46
N GLY A 338 23.94 -12.01 15.67
CA GLY A 338 23.26 -12.38 16.92
C GLY A 338 21.80 -11.90 17.03
N LEU A 339 21.28 -11.18 16.03
CA LEU A 339 19.86 -10.84 15.99
C LEU A 339 18.98 -12.07 15.71
N PRO A 340 17.83 -12.22 16.39
CA PRO A 340 16.80 -13.14 15.95
C PRO A 340 16.43 -12.86 14.49
N GLN A 341 16.14 -13.90 13.72
CA GLN A 341 15.86 -13.78 12.28
C GLN A 341 14.76 -12.74 11.98
N GLY A 342 13.64 -12.78 12.72
CA GLY A 342 12.55 -11.82 12.55
C GLY A 342 13.01 -10.37 12.77
N THR A 343 13.83 -10.13 13.80
CA THR A 343 14.42 -8.81 14.07
C THR A 343 15.35 -8.38 12.95
N ALA A 344 16.19 -9.28 12.44
CA ALA A 344 17.10 -8.98 11.35
C ALA A 344 16.35 -8.56 10.08
N VAL A 345 15.28 -9.29 9.73
CA VAL A 345 14.40 -8.95 8.60
C VAL A 345 13.76 -7.58 8.81
N ALA A 346 13.19 -7.32 10.00
CA ALA A 346 12.57 -6.04 10.32
C ALA A 346 13.56 -4.87 10.21
N VAL A 347 14.80 -5.01 10.70
CA VAL A 347 15.83 -3.97 10.57
C VAL A 347 16.16 -3.69 9.09
N MET A 348 16.29 -4.71 8.26
CA MET A 348 16.52 -4.53 6.82
C MET A 348 15.36 -3.78 6.17
N THR A 349 14.11 -4.18 6.47
CA THR A 349 12.91 -3.48 6.01
C THR A 349 12.90 -2.02 6.44
N TYR A 350 13.22 -1.74 7.70
CA TYR A 350 13.17 -0.38 8.24
C TYR A 350 14.27 0.51 7.65
N ALA A 351 15.44 -0.06 7.36
CA ALA A 351 16.51 0.65 6.66
C ALA A 351 16.09 1.02 5.23
N SER A 352 15.48 0.08 4.50
CA SER A 352 14.90 0.34 3.17
C SER A 352 13.80 1.41 3.22
N ASP A 353 12.85 1.28 4.15
CA ASP A 353 11.77 2.24 4.38
C ASP A 353 12.32 3.63 4.72
N LEU A 354 13.36 3.73 5.55
CA LEU A 354 13.96 4.99 5.93
C LEU A 354 14.48 5.75 4.70
N PHE A 355 15.15 5.05 3.77
CA PHE A 355 15.60 5.69 2.52
C PHE A 355 14.43 6.12 1.64
N SER A 356 13.45 5.25 1.42
CA SER A 356 12.29 5.59 0.59
C SER A 356 11.49 6.73 1.17
N TRP A 357 11.35 6.78 2.49
CA TRP A 357 10.73 7.92 3.15
C TRP A 357 11.61 9.16 2.98
N TYR A 358 12.94 9.07 3.19
CA TYR A 358 13.90 10.18 3.04
C TYR A 358 13.83 10.80 1.64
N ALA A 359 13.93 9.97 0.60
CA ALA A 359 14.02 10.37 -0.79
C ALA A 359 12.66 10.64 -1.44
N GLY A 360 11.59 10.00 -0.95
CA GLY A 360 10.26 10.00 -1.55
C GLY A 360 9.37 11.17 -1.15
N SER A 361 8.12 11.10 -1.62
CA SER A 361 7.08 12.12 -1.49
C SER A 361 5.81 11.55 -0.84
N VAL A 362 4.81 12.40 -0.60
CA VAL A 362 3.47 11.93 -0.19
C VAL A 362 2.88 11.02 -1.27
N ASP A 363 3.04 11.37 -2.56
CA ASP A 363 2.58 10.54 -3.69
C ASP A 363 3.20 9.13 -3.64
N ALA A 364 4.48 9.04 -3.27
CA ALA A 364 5.14 7.75 -3.09
C ALA A 364 4.52 6.97 -1.92
N ASP A 365 4.30 7.61 -0.76
CA ASP A 365 3.71 6.95 0.42
C ASP A 365 2.25 6.51 0.20
N VAL A 366 1.51 7.24 -0.63
CA VAL A 366 0.12 6.96 -0.95
C VAL A 366 0.01 5.85 -1.97
N TYR A 367 0.99 5.71 -2.88
CA TYR A 367 1.04 4.60 -3.84
C TYR A 367 0.87 3.25 -3.14
N PHE A 368 -0.01 2.42 -3.68
CA PHE A 368 -0.22 1.04 -3.24
C PHE A 368 -0.49 0.18 -4.46
N CYS A 369 -0.08 -1.08 -4.41
CA CYS A 369 -0.51 -2.04 -5.41
C CYS A 369 -1.99 -2.40 -5.18
N PRO A 370 -2.85 -2.48 -6.21
CA PRO A 370 -4.25 -2.83 -6.04
C PRO A 370 -4.49 -4.19 -5.36
N GLU A 371 -3.52 -5.12 -5.45
CA GLU A 371 -3.55 -6.47 -4.85
C GLU A 371 -3.54 -6.39 -3.31
N ARG A 372 -3.21 -5.22 -2.73
CA ARG A 372 -3.24 -4.99 -1.28
C ARG A 372 -4.64 -5.22 -0.71
N HIS A 373 -5.68 -4.90 -1.48
CA HIS A 373 -7.06 -5.17 -1.08
C HIS A 373 -7.43 -6.66 -1.16
N GLY A 374 -6.51 -7.52 -1.61
CA GLY A 374 -6.70 -8.97 -1.73
C GLY A 374 -5.81 -9.81 -0.80
N THR A 375 -5.25 -9.21 0.25
CA THR A 375 -4.36 -9.89 1.20
C THR A 375 -4.92 -11.18 1.82
N TYR A 376 -6.23 -11.36 1.83
CA TYR A 376 -6.92 -12.54 2.36
C TYR A 376 -7.22 -13.64 1.33
N TYR A 377 -7.00 -13.37 0.03
CA TYR A 377 -7.34 -14.29 -1.07
C TYR A 377 -6.15 -15.10 -1.59
N GLY A 378 -4.95 -14.79 -1.09
CA GLY A 378 -3.76 -15.55 -1.42
C GLY A 378 -3.09 -15.15 -2.74
N GLY A 379 -3.41 -14.01 -3.35
CA GLY A 379 -2.64 -13.52 -4.51
C GLY A 379 -1.13 -13.52 -4.23
N PHE A 380 -0.75 -13.13 -3.02
CA PHE A 380 0.61 -13.21 -2.49
C PHE A 380 1.22 -14.61 -2.55
N TYR A 381 0.46 -15.66 -2.23
CA TYR A 381 1.02 -16.99 -2.35
C TYR A 381 1.28 -17.33 -3.82
N ILE A 382 0.40 -17.00 -4.78
CA ILE A 382 0.69 -17.29 -6.21
C ILE A 382 2.00 -16.61 -6.63
N LYS A 383 2.23 -15.43 -6.07
CA LYS A 383 3.36 -14.59 -6.42
C LYS A 383 4.67 -15.01 -5.78
N ASP A 384 4.64 -15.22 -4.47
CA ASP A 384 5.82 -15.29 -3.61
C ASP A 384 6.17 -16.73 -3.21
N ALA A 385 5.23 -17.66 -3.36
CA ALA A 385 5.42 -19.08 -3.10
C ALA A 385 6.73 -19.66 -3.66
N PRO A 386 7.12 -19.40 -4.92
CA PRO A 386 8.30 -20.02 -5.47
C PRO A 386 9.60 -19.43 -4.89
N ALA A 387 9.52 -18.29 -4.19
CA ALA A 387 10.64 -17.70 -3.47
C ALA A 387 10.93 -18.40 -2.11
N VAL A 388 9.98 -19.18 -1.59
CA VAL A 388 10.13 -19.82 -0.28
C VAL A 388 11.25 -20.86 -0.32
N GLY A 389 12.33 -20.59 0.42
CA GLY A 389 13.48 -21.48 0.51
C GLY A 389 14.48 -21.42 -0.65
N HIS A 390 14.36 -20.45 -1.56
CA HIS A 390 15.24 -20.29 -2.73
C HIS A 390 15.91 -18.91 -2.76
N GLU A 391 17.24 -18.86 -2.63
CA GLU A 391 18.00 -17.60 -2.83
C GLU A 391 17.99 -17.19 -4.30
N GLY A 392 17.85 -15.89 -4.53
CA GLY A 392 17.95 -15.32 -5.88
C GLY A 392 16.72 -15.55 -6.76
N TYR A 393 15.61 -16.07 -6.22
CA TYR A 393 14.34 -16.10 -6.95
C TYR A 393 13.85 -14.67 -7.22
N SER A 394 13.53 -14.39 -8.49
CA SER A 394 12.89 -13.15 -8.93
C SER A 394 11.48 -13.45 -9.40
N ILE A 395 10.51 -12.65 -8.97
CA ILE A 395 9.13 -12.76 -9.44
C ILE A 395 9.02 -12.11 -10.80
N SER A 396 8.34 -12.79 -11.74
CA SER A 396 7.96 -12.17 -13.01
C SER A 396 6.96 -11.04 -12.78
N GLU A 397 7.31 -9.83 -13.21
CA GLU A 397 6.43 -8.65 -13.19
C GLU A 397 5.14 -8.85 -14.00
N GLN A 398 5.19 -9.71 -15.02
CA GLN A 398 4.04 -9.99 -15.88
C GLN A 398 3.08 -11.04 -15.30
N LEU A 399 3.41 -11.65 -14.16
CA LEU A 399 2.64 -12.76 -13.62
C LEU A 399 1.20 -12.36 -13.29
N THR A 400 1.04 -11.27 -12.54
CA THR A 400 -0.27 -10.72 -12.16
C THR A 400 -1.07 -10.34 -13.39
N ALA A 401 -0.47 -9.58 -14.31
CA ALA A 401 -1.16 -9.13 -15.52
C ALA A 401 -1.58 -10.32 -16.39
N THR A 402 -0.72 -11.31 -16.57
CA THR A 402 -0.99 -12.49 -17.40
C THR A 402 -2.06 -13.39 -16.78
N ALA A 403 -1.93 -13.70 -15.50
CA ALA A 403 -2.86 -14.56 -14.77
C ALA A 403 -4.21 -13.87 -14.54
N GLY A 404 -4.18 -12.58 -14.23
CA GLY A 404 -5.36 -11.73 -14.10
C GLY A 404 -6.09 -11.56 -15.43
N ALA A 405 -5.38 -11.33 -16.54
CA ALA A 405 -5.98 -11.28 -17.87
C ALA A 405 -6.58 -12.64 -18.26
N ALA A 406 -5.91 -13.75 -17.95
CA ALA A 406 -6.41 -15.09 -18.23
C ALA A 406 -7.78 -15.35 -17.56
N LEU A 407 -7.98 -14.85 -16.35
CA LEU A 407 -9.28 -14.98 -15.67
C LEU A 407 -10.29 -13.89 -16.05
N SER A 408 -9.88 -12.66 -16.34
CA SER A 408 -10.81 -11.54 -16.62
C SER A 408 -11.22 -11.39 -18.08
N ASP A 409 -10.53 -12.02 -19.03
CA ASP A 409 -10.83 -11.97 -20.46
C ASP A 409 -11.44 -13.30 -20.94
N ALA A 410 -12.73 -13.26 -21.29
CA ALA A 410 -13.45 -14.43 -21.82
C ALA A 410 -12.84 -14.96 -23.15
N GLY A 411 -12.13 -14.13 -23.91
CA GLY A 411 -11.40 -14.52 -25.11
C GLY A 411 -10.24 -15.49 -24.83
N LYS A 412 -9.80 -15.60 -23.57
CA LYS A 412 -8.77 -16.57 -23.14
C LYS A 412 -9.34 -17.98 -22.88
N GLY A 413 -10.66 -18.12 -22.83
CA GLY A 413 -11.35 -19.42 -22.77
C GLY A 413 -11.47 -20.06 -21.38
N TYR A 414 -11.01 -19.41 -20.31
CA TYR A 414 -11.12 -19.93 -18.94
C TYR A 414 -12.50 -19.66 -18.30
N VAL A 415 -13.14 -18.56 -18.70
CA VAL A 415 -14.44 -18.10 -18.20
C VAL A 415 -15.34 -17.69 -19.35
N THR A 416 -16.66 -17.70 -19.11
CA THR A 416 -17.64 -17.14 -20.06
C THR A 416 -17.67 -15.61 -20.00
N THR A 417 -18.25 -14.96 -21.01
CA THR A 417 -18.47 -13.50 -21.01
C THR A 417 -19.25 -13.04 -19.77
N ALA A 418 -20.25 -13.80 -19.35
CA ALA A 418 -21.03 -13.48 -18.15
C ALA A 418 -20.18 -13.56 -16.88
N GLN A 419 -19.38 -14.61 -16.71
CA GLN A 419 -18.47 -14.78 -15.57
C GLN A 419 -17.40 -13.68 -15.51
N ALA A 420 -16.79 -13.35 -16.66
CA ALA A 420 -15.85 -12.24 -16.79
C ALA A 420 -16.48 -10.89 -16.41
N ALA A 421 -17.70 -10.63 -16.88
CA ALA A 421 -18.45 -9.42 -16.53
C ALA A 421 -18.77 -9.34 -15.03
N THR A 422 -19.17 -10.45 -14.41
CA THR A 422 -19.43 -10.52 -12.97
C THR A 422 -18.17 -10.16 -12.16
N MET A 423 -17.00 -10.68 -12.51
CA MET A 423 -15.75 -10.29 -11.84
C MET A 423 -15.38 -8.83 -12.11
N SER A 424 -15.53 -8.36 -13.34
CA SER A 424 -15.19 -6.99 -13.74
C SER A 424 -16.06 -5.94 -13.05
N SER A 425 -17.30 -6.30 -12.67
CA SER A 425 -18.19 -5.42 -11.89
C SER A 425 -17.62 -4.99 -10.54
N LEU A 426 -16.64 -5.72 -10.00
CA LEU A 426 -15.94 -5.34 -8.77
C LEU A 426 -15.19 -4.02 -8.92
N VAL A 427 -14.70 -3.68 -10.12
CA VAL A 427 -14.03 -2.40 -10.39
C VAL A 427 -14.97 -1.24 -10.11
N ASP A 428 -16.19 -1.30 -10.63
CA ASP A 428 -17.22 -0.29 -10.37
C ASP A 428 -17.62 -0.27 -8.90
N THR A 429 -17.76 -1.46 -8.31
CA THR A 429 -18.24 -1.62 -6.94
C THR A 429 -17.27 -1.02 -5.93
N GLN A 430 -15.95 -1.20 -6.12
CA GLN A 430 -14.95 -0.64 -5.21
C GLN A 430 -14.66 0.84 -5.47
N ARG A 431 -15.07 1.40 -6.62
CA ARG A 431 -14.65 2.74 -7.08
C ARG A 431 -14.92 3.82 -6.05
N ALA A 432 -16.09 3.78 -5.41
CA ALA A 432 -16.45 4.72 -4.36
C ALA A 432 -15.51 4.60 -3.15
N ASN A 433 -15.28 3.38 -2.66
CA ASN A 433 -14.37 3.13 -1.54
C ASN A 433 -12.91 3.47 -1.89
N LEU A 434 -12.53 3.33 -3.15
CA LEU A 434 -11.16 3.50 -3.61
C LEU A 434 -10.77 4.97 -3.75
N TYR A 435 -11.52 5.73 -4.56
CA TYR A 435 -11.18 7.14 -4.87
C TYR A 435 -12.37 8.06 -5.18
N ALA A 436 -13.54 7.53 -5.57
CA ALA A 436 -14.66 8.37 -6.04
C ALA A 436 -15.67 8.76 -4.95
N GLY A 437 -15.62 8.10 -3.79
CA GLY A 437 -16.51 8.37 -2.67
C GLY A 437 -16.07 9.57 -1.84
N PRO A 438 -16.98 10.18 -1.07
CA PRO A 438 -16.69 11.34 -0.22
C PRO A 438 -15.69 11.01 0.91
N THR A 439 -15.61 9.74 1.31
CA THR A 439 -14.53 9.17 2.13
C THR A 439 -14.02 7.94 1.39
N ASN A 440 -12.73 7.93 1.06
CA ASN A 440 -12.14 6.89 0.22
C ASN A 440 -10.70 6.58 0.64
N ILE A 441 -10.19 5.44 0.20
CA ILE A 441 -8.90 4.89 0.58
C ILE A 441 -7.74 5.80 0.16
N VAL A 442 -7.78 6.37 -1.06
CA VAL A 442 -6.72 7.28 -1.52
C VAL A 442 -6.61 8.52 -0.62
N GLN A 443 -7.75 9.12 -0.27
CA GLN A 443 -7.80 10.27 0.63
C GLN A 443 -7.29 9.88 2.02
N LEU A 444 -7.78 8.79 2.61
CA LEU A 444 -7.35 8.32 3.92
C LEU A 444 -5.85 8.03 3.96
N ARG A 445 -5.30 7.38 2.93
CA ARG A 445 -3.86 7.13 2.81
C ARG A 445 -3.07 8.43 2.72
N THR A 446 -3.56 9.40 1.95
CA THR A 446 -2.93 10.72 1.81
C THR A 446 -2.87 11.44 3.14
N ASP A 447 -3.98 11.45 3.87
CA ASP A 447 -4.10 12.07 5.17
C ASP A 447 -3.20 11.41 6.21
N ILE A 448 -3.15 10.07 6.23
CA ILE A 448 -2.24 9.32 7.10
C ILE A 448 -0.78 9.66 6.74
N ALA A 449 -0.41 9.63 5.47
CA ALA A 449 0.95 9.94 5.02
C ALA A 449 1.39 11.35 5.42
N LEU A 450 0.49 12.34 5.31
CA LEU A 450 0.74 13.71 5.76
C LEU A 450 0.96 13.82 7.26
N LEU A 451 0.10 13.16 8.05
CA LEU A 451 0.23 13.11 9.49
C LEU A 451 1.56 12.47 9.90
N LEU A 452 1.92 11.33 9.29
CA LEU A 452 3.20 10.65 9.55
C LEU A 452 4.38 11.53 9.15
N ARG A 453 4.37 12.15 7.97
CA ARG A 453 5.44 13.05 7.51
C ARG A 453 5.56 14.33 8.34
N SER A 454 4.47 14.81 8.95
CA SER A 454 4.52 15.97 9.85
C SER A 454 5.47 15.76 11.03
N LEU A 455 5.65 14.50 11.47
CA LEU A 455 6.57 14.14 12.54
C LEU A 455 8.02 14.47 12.20
N ARG A 456 8.40 14.59 10.91
CA ARG A 456 9.74 15.02 10.48
C ARG A 456 10.09 16.42 10.96
N VAL A 457 9.11 17.31 10.95
CA VAL A 457 9.28 18.71 11.35
C VAL A 457 9.34 18.80 12.87
N SER A 458 8.38 18.19 13.57
CA SER A 458 8.32 18.19 15.03
C SER A 458 7.59 16.97 15.58
N ALA A 459 8.11 16.42 16.68
CA ALA A 459 7.44 15.36 17.44
C ALA A 459 6.61 15.90 18.62
N ALA A 460 6.49 17.23 18.79
CA ALA A 460 5.79 17.83 19.94
C ALA A 460 4.32 17.41 20.05
N ASN A 461 3.67 17.11 18.92
CA ASN A 461 2.27 16.69 18.86
C ASN A 461 2.10 15.20 18.52
N ALA A 462 3.09 14.36 18.83
CA ALA A 462 3.12 12.95 18.43
C ALA A 462 1.87 12.17 18.89
N ASP A 463 1.38 12.38 20.11
CA ASP A 463 0.19 11.69 20.61
C ASP A 463 -1.09 12.08 19.84
N ALA A 464 -1.23 13.36 19.48
CA ALA A 464 -2.36 13.83 18.67
C ALA A 464 -2.27 13.28 17.24
N VAL A 465 -1.07 13.21 16.67
CA VAL A 465 -0.83 12.57 15.37
C VAL A 465 -1.21 11.08 15.43
N LYS A 466 -0.76 10.36 16.46
CA LYS A 466 -1.09 8.95 16.69
C LYS A 466 -2.59 8.71 16.73
N ALA A 467 -3.31 9.49 17.53
CA ALA A 467 -4.77 9.37 17.66
C ALA A 467 -5.49 9.55 16.32
N LYS A 468 -5.06 10.54 15.51
CA LYS A 468 -5.61 10.78 14.17
C LYS A 468 -5.27 9.66 13.19
N VAL A 469 -4.02 9.18 13.18
CA VAL A 469 -3.59 8.05 12.35
C VAL A 469 -4.45 6.83 12.65
N LEU A 470 -4.62 6.46 13.93
CA LEU A 470 -5.44 5.31 14.32
C LEU A 470 -6.91 5.48 13.91
N ALA A 471 -7.49 6.67 14.05
CA ALA A 471 -8.86 6.93 13.62
C ALA A 471 -9.02 6.77 12.10
N LEU A 472 -8.10 7.33 11.30
CA LEU A 472 -8.12 7.20 9.84
C LEU A 472 -7.85 5.77 9.38
N SER A 473 -6.92 5.06 10.03
CA SER A 473 -6.65 3.65 9.77
C SER A 473 -7.88 2.80 10.06
N ALA A 474 -8.63 3.10 11.11
CA ALA A 474 -9.87 2.39 11.41
C ALA A 474 -10.92 2.56 10.30
N THR A 475 -11.12 3.78 9.82
CA THR A 475 -12.00 4.06 8.66
C THR A 475 -11.49 3.37 7.39
N TYR A 476 -10.17 3.33 7.17
CA TYR A 476 -9.61 2.57 6.05
C TYR A 476 -9.97 1.09 6.20
N GLY A 477 -9.74 0.49 7.36
CA GLY A 477 -10.11 -0.90 7.60
C GLY A 477 -11.60 -1.20 7.34
N ASP A 478 -12.50 -0.25 7.63
CA ASP A 478 -13.93 -0.38 7.30
C ASP A 478 -14.18 -0.41 5.78
N LEU A 479 -13.54 0.49 5.00
CA LEU A 479 -13.66 0.53 3.54
C LEU A 479 -13.03 -0.70 2.87
N ASP A 480 -11.85 -1.11 3.34
CA ASP A 480 -11.15 -2.30 2.84
C ASP A 480 -11.94 -3.57 3.19
N GLY A 481 -12.52 -3.64 4.39
CA GLY A 481 -13.37 -4.74 4.81
C GLY A 481 -14.61 -4.89 3.92
N GLU A 482 -15.21 -3.78 3.52
CA GLU A 482 -16.33 -3.79 2.58
C GLU A 482 -15.92 -4.26 1.17
N ASN A 483 -14.79 -3.78 0.66
CA ASN A 483 -14.23 -4.27 -0.62
C ASN A 483 -14.00 -5.78 -0.55
N ASN A 484 -13.37 -6.26 0.53
CA ASN A 484 -13.09 -7.66 0.73
C ASN A 484 -14.35 -8.54 0.82
N TYR A 485 -15.34 -8.12 1.60
CA TYR A 485 -16.63 -8.80 1.63
C TYR A 485 -17.22 -9.00 0.22
N ARG A 486 -17.16 -7.95 -0.61
CA ARG A 486 -17.68 -7.97 -1.99
C ARG A 486 -16.85 -8.89 -2.88
N TYR A 487 -15.52 -8.88 -2.75
CA TYR A 487 -14.62 -9.76 -3.52
C TYR A 487 -14.87 -11.22 -3.19
N ALA A 488 -14.87 -11.59 -1.90
CA ALA A 488 -15.16 -12.95 -1.45
C ALA A 488 -16.52 -13.44 -1.96
N THR A 489 -17.53 -12.57 -1.95
CA THR A 489 -18.88 -12.87 -2.44
C THR A 489 -18.90 -13.11 -3.95
N VAL A 490 -18.34 -12.20 -4.74
CA VAL A 490 -18.31 -12.31 -6.20
C VAL A 490 -17.48 -13.50 -6.66
N PHE A 491 -16.30 -13.73 -6.09
CA PHE A 491 -15.48 -14.88 -6.45
C PHE A 491 -16.16 -16.20 -6.08
N THR A 492 -16.89 -16.26 -4.97
CA THR A 492 -17.69 -17.44 -4.61
C THR A 492 -18.80 -17.70 -5.64
N GLN A 493 -19.53 -16.66 -6.05
CA GLN A 493 -20.57 -16.76 -7.08
C GLN A 493 -20.01 -17.25 -8.42
N VAL A 494 -18.88 -16.68 -8.85
CA VAL A 494 -18.20 -17.08 -10.08
C VAL A 494 -17.76 -18.54 -9.96
N TYR A 495 -17.08 -18.92 -8.88
CA TYR A 495 -16.61 -20.29 -8.65
C TYR A 495 -17.74 -21.33 -8.65
N ALA A 496 -18.88 -21.00 -8.04
CA ALA A 496 -20.07 -21.85 -8.03
C ALA A 496 -20.66 -22.06 -9.44
N SER A 497 -20.53 -21.05 -10.32
CA SER A 497 -21.01 -21.12 -11.70
C SER A 497 -20.05 -21.83 -12.67
N LEU A 498 -18.80 -22.09 -12.28
CA LEU A 498 -17.82 -22.74 -13.15
C LEU A 498 -18.18 -24.21 -13.40
N SER A 499 -18.09 -24.63 -14.66
CA SER A 499 -18.13 -26.05 -15.00
C SER A 499 -16.91 -26.81 -14.45
N ALA A 500 -17.02 -28.14 -14.34
CA ALA A 500 -15.88 -28.98 -13.95
C ALA A 500 -14.66 -28.80 -14.88
N ALA A 501 -14.89 -28.64 -16.19
CA ALA A 501 -13.83 -28.39 -17.15
C ALA A 501 -13.10 -27.07 -16.89
N GLN A 502 -13.85 -25.99 -16.60
CA GLN A 502 -13.25 -24.69 -16.27
C GLN A 502 -12.44 -24.75 -14.96
N LYS A 503 -12.95 -25.42 -13.92
CA LYS A 503 -12.21 -25.62 -12.67
C LYS A 503 -10.88 -26.34 -12.90
N THR A 504 -10.88 -27.38 -13.75
CA THR A 504 -9.65 -28.08 -14.17
C THR A 504 -8.69 -27.16 -14.93
N GLN A 505 -9.20 -26.34 -15.86
CA GLN A 505 -8.38 -25.39 -16.61
C GLN A 505 -7.75 -24.30 -15.72
N LEU A 506 -8.49 -23.77 -14.75
CA LEU A 506 -7.96 -22.80 -13.79
C LEU A 506 -6.88 -23.41 -12.90
N ALA A 507 -7.06 -24.66 -12.45
CA ALA A 507 -6.02 -25.38 -11.70
C ALA A 507 -4.76 -25.57 -12.56
N ALA A 508 -4.91 -25.94 -13.84
CA ALA A 508 -3.80 -26.09 -14.78
C ALA A 508 -3.09 -24.75 -15.07
N LEU A 509 -3.84 -23.67 -15.25
CA LEU A 509 -3.30 -22.31 -15.39
C LEU A 509 -2.44 -21.95 -14.18
N ARG A 510 -2.96 -22.13 -12.96
CA ARG A 510 -2.21 -21.89 -11.73
C ARG A 510 -0.94 -22.72 -11.67
N HIS A 511 -0.99 -24.01 -12.00
CA HIS A 511 0.19 -24.88 -12.03
C HIS A 511 1.23 -24.42 -13.05
N SER A 512 0.81 -23.85 -14.19
CA SER A 512 1.74 -23.30 -15.20
C SER A 512 2.48 -22.04 -14.71
N ILE A 513 1.84 -21.29 -13.80
CA ILE A 513 2.34 -20.06 -13.20
C ILE A 513 3.24 -20.37 -11.99
N LEU A 514 2.81 -21.31 -11.15
CA LEU A 514 3.53 -21.79 -9.97
C LEU A 514 4.40 -22.99 -10.33
N SER A 515 5.53 -22.75 -10.98
CA SER A 515 6.55 -23.79 -11.20
C SER A 515 7.66 -23.68 -10.14
N GLY A 516 7.96 -24.78 -9.46
CA GLY A 516 8.98 -24.82 -8.41
C GLY A 516 9.07 -26.16 -7.71
N SER A 517 10.11 -26.36 -6.91
CA SER A 517 10.28 -27.56 -6.09
C SER A 517 10.79 -27.20 -4.70
N TYR A 518 10.32 -27.88 -3.67
CA TYR A 518 10.89 -27.80 -2.33
C TYR A 518 12.34 -28.31 -2.33
N ALA A 519 13.09 -28.02 -1.25
CA ALA A 519 14.48 -28.48 -1.09
C ALA A 519 14.65 -30.02 -1.15
N ASN A 520 13.58 -30.78 -0.92
CA ASN A 520 13.56 -32.24 -1.03
C ASN A 520 13.25 -32.75 -2.46
N GLY A 521 13.14 -31.85 -3.45
CA GLY A 521 12.87 -32.20 -4.85
C GLY A 521 11.39 -32.43 -5.18
N THR A 522 10.48 -32.30 -4.22
CA THR A 522 9.04 -32.43 -4.46
C THR A 522 8.53 -31.16 -5.15
N PRO A 523 7.73 -31.23 -6.23
CA PRO A 523 7.04 -30.07 -6.74
C PRO A 523 6.15 -29.45 -5.66
N PHE A 524 6.19 -28.12 -5.48
CA PHE A 524 5.22 -27.49 -4.59
C PHE A 524 3.91 -27.33 -5.36
N ASP A 525 2.84 -28.01 -4.89
CA ASP A 525 1.47 -27.74 -5.31
C ASP A 525 0.64 -27.07 -4.18
N TYR A 526 0.32 -25.79 -4.34
CA TYR A 526 -0.48 -25.03 -3.36
C TYR A 526 -1.98 -25.35 -3.42
N THR A 527 -2.45 -26.26 -4.28
CA THR A 527 -3.81 -26.84 -4.16
C THR A 527 -3.88 -27.82 -2.98
N THR A 528 -2.75 -28.47 -2.67
CA THR A 528 -2.63 -29.49 -1.62
C THR A 528 -1.79 -29.03 -0.43
N ALA A 529 -1.43 -27.74 -0.36
CA ALA A 529 -0.74 -27.19 0.80
C ALA A 529 -1.52 -27.49 2.08
N THR A 530 -0.91 -28.22 3.02
CA THR A 530 -1.56 -28.59 4.29
C THR A 530 -1.03 -27.79 5.48
N THR A 531 0.08 -27.09 5.29
CA THR A 531 0.78 -26.36 6.35
C THR A 531 0.59 -24.86 6.16
N PRO A 532 -0.11 -24.17 7.07
CA PRO A 532 -0.17 -22.71 7.08
C PRO A 532 1.21 -22.09 7.34
N TYR A 533 1.39 -20.85 6.91
CA TYR A 533 2.60 -20.07 7.06
C TYR A 533 2.31 -18.76 7.79
N LEU A 534 3.28 -18.29 8.55
CA LEU A 534 3.40 -16.92 8.97
C LEU A 534 4.66 -16.38 8.30
N TYR A 535 4.50 -15.39 7.42
CA TYR A 535 5.60 -14.95 6.55
C TYR A 535 6.15 -16.09 5.70
N ALA A 536 7.46 -16.35 5.80
CA ALA A 536 8.13 -17.44 5.10
C ALA A 536 8.31 -18.70 5.98
N ALA A 537 7.74 -18.72 7.19
CA ALA A 537 7.91 -19.81 8.14
C ALA A 537 6.62 -20.63 8.31
N PRO A 538 6.69 -21.97 8.29
CA PRO A 538 5.51 -22.81 8.56
C PRO A 538 5.05 -22.63 10.01
N ILE A 539 3.74 -22.57 10.21
CA ILE A 539 3.10 -22.60 11.53
C ILE A 539 2.99 -24.07 11.93
N THR A 540 3.93 -24.55 12.74
CA THR A 540 4.00 -25.95 13.17
C THR A 540 3.13 -26.26 14.38
N ASP A 541 2.81 -25.26 15.21
CA ASP A 541 1.86 -25.38 16.31
C ASP A 541 0.48 -24.86 15.88
N ALA A 542 -0.44 -25.79 15.62
CA ALA A 542 -1.81 -25.46 15.23
C ALA A 542 -2.57 -24.67 16.32
N ASN A 543 -2.16 -24.77 17.59
CA ASN A 543 -2.77 -23.99 18.67
C ASN A 543 -2.51 -22.49 18.53
N ALA A 544 -1.44 -22.09 17.84
CA ALA A 544 -1.13 -20.68 17.60
C ALA A 544 -2.21 -19.97 16.76
N ILE A 545 -2.97 -20.72 15.94
CA ILE A 545 -4.02 -20.17 15.08
C ILE A 545 -5.45 -20.61 15.42
N SER A 546 -5.61 -21.61 16.31
CA SER A 546 -6.91 -22.25 16.56
C SER A 546 -7.99 -21.28 17.03
N SER A 547 -7.65 -20.33 17.90
CA SER A 547 -8.59 -19.30 18.36
C SER A 547 -9.06 -18.36 17.25
N TYR A 548 -8.20 -18.04 16.29
CA TYR A 548 -8.54 -17.19 15.14
C TYR A 548 -9.43 -17.94 14.15
N LEU A 549 -9.15 -19.22 13.92
CA LEU A 549 -10.01 -20.08 13.09
C LEU A 549 -11.41 -20.23 13.69
N ALA A 550 -11.50 -20.45 15.01
CA ALA A 550 -12.77 -20.53 15.72
C ALA A 550 -13.55 -19.20 15.67
N ALA A 551 -12.85 -18.06 15.78
CA ALA A 551 -13.46 -16.73 15.68
C ALA A 551 -14.13 -16.45 14.32
N SER A 552 -13.84 -17.24 13.27
CA SER A 552 -14.48 -17.08 11.96
C SER A 552 -16.00 -17.32 12.01
N ASP A 553 -16.53 -18.06 12.99
CA ASP A 553 -17.99 -18.25 13.17
C ASP A 553 -18.73 -16.92 13.37
N ALA A 554 -18.11 -15.96 14.08
CA ALA A 554 -18.69 -14.66 14.34
C ALA A 554 -18.88 -13.82 13.06
N LEU A 555 -18.17 -14.16 11.97
CA LEU A 555 -18.31 -13.47 10.69
C LEU A 555 -19.55 -13.90 9.89
N PHE A 556 -20.28 -14.92 10.35
CA PHE A 556 -21.53 -15.39 9.75
C PHE A 556 -22.76 -15.16 10.63
N SER A 557 -22.56 -14.59 11.82
CA SER A 557 -23.65 -14.26 12.75
C SER A 557 -24.10 -12.82 12.49
N ALA A 558 -25.41 -12.55 12.57
CA ALA A 558 -25.88 -11.18 12.72
C ALA A 558 -25.43 -10.66 14.11
N PRO A 559 -24.94 -9.41 14.21
CA PRO A 559 -24.50 -8.83 15.48
C PRO A 559 -25.60 -8.81 16.55
#